data_AF-A0AA97AVD0-F1
#
_entry.id   AF-A0AA97AVD0-F1
#
_cell.length_a   1.000
_cell.length_b   1.000
_cell.length_c   1.000
_cell.angle_alpha   90.00
_cell.angle_beta   90.00
_cell.angle_gamma   90.00
#
_symmetry.space_group_name_H-M   'P 1'
#
loop_
_entity.id
_entity.type
_entity.pdbx_description
1 polymer ?
#
loop_
_entity_poly.entity_id
_entity_poly.type
_entity_poly.pdbx_seq_one_letter_code
_entity_poly.pdbx_strand_id
1 'polypeptide(L)'
;MNPYKAPESDIELEKLATPTSIKMVYLLIALSFLIFLIEEFIYVLSSETGILDPFNYIFIPIWGAILLWVSGMIRKRTENPKSTFLILAIVVAGMSILTPLGAYSLYTGIGEASCFLAVYYLLNKRAPERWFKPA
;
A
#
# COMPACT_ATOMS: atom_id res chain seq x y z
N MET A 1 -30.05 -37.10 -10.23
CA MET A 1 -29.70 -35.66 -10.18
C MET A 1 -30.42 -35.06 -9.00
N ASN A 2 -29.71 -34.42 -8.07
CA ASN A 2 -30.31 -33.90 -6.83
C ASN A 2 -30.96 -32.52 -7.11
N PRO A 3 -32.29 -32.38 -6.98
CA PRO A 3 -33.01 -31.15 -7.32
C PRO A 3 -32.79 -29.98 -6.34
N TYR A 4 -32.05 -30.19 -5.25
CA TYR A 4 -31.76 -29.17 -4.23
C TYR A 4 -30.33 -28.64 -4.23
N LYS A 5 -29.53 -28.93 -5.27
CA LYS A 5 -28.28 -28.18 -5.46
C LYS A 5 -28.69 -26.76 -5.83
N ALA A 6 -28.41 -25.80 -4.93
CA ALA A 6 -28.42 -24.39 -5.29
C ALA A 6 -27.66 -24.26 -6.61
N PRO A 7 -28.17 -23.50 -7.60
CA PRO A 7 -27.41 -23.29 -8.81
C PRO A 7 -26.03 -22.83 -8.36
N GLU A 8 -25.01 -23.60 -8.74
CA GLU A 8 -23.65 -23.08 -8.80
C GLU A 8 -23.76 -21.99 -9.86
N SER A 9 -24.27 -20.82 -9.45
CA SER A 9 -24.00 -19.58 -10.14
C SER A 9 -22.52 -19.38 -9.90
N ASP A 10 -21.74 -20.11 -10.68
CA ASP A 10 -20.61 -19.57 -11.40
C ASP A 10 -21.10 -18.28 -12.06
N ILE A 11 -21.29 -17.25 -11.23
CA ILE A 11 -20.90 -15.92 -11.60
C ILE A 11 -19.40 -16.11 -11.76
N GLU A 12 -19.01 -16.61 -12.94
CA GLU A 12 -17.66 -16.51 -13.44
C GLU A 12 -17.27 -15.11 -13.01
N LEU A 13 -16.34 -15.00 -12.05
CA LEU A 13 -15.72 -13.74 -11.69
C LEU A 13 -15.26 -13.20 -13.02
N GLU A 14 -16.08 -12.32 -13.61
CA GLU A 14 -15.90 -11.90 -14.98
C GLU A 14 -14.42 -11.55 -15.06
N LYS A 15 -13.81 -11.90 -16.17
CA LYS A 15 -12.53 -11.32 -16.57
C LYS A 15 -12.72 -9.80 -16.80
N LEU A 16 -13.36 -9.08 -15.88
CA LEU A 16 -13.33 -7.65 -15.67
C LEU A 16 -11.87 -7.27 -15.77
N ALA A 17 -11.57 -6.61 -16.88
CA ALA A 17 -10.29 -5.99 -17.11
C ALA A 17 -9.94 -5.15 -15.88
N THR A 18 -8.70 -5.26 -15.42
CA THR A 18 -8.23 -4.47 -14.28
C THR A 18 -8.44 -2.99 -14.58
N PRO A 19 -9.28 -2.27 -13.80
CA PRO A 19 -9.52 -0.85 -14.03
C PRO A 19 -8.22 -0.07 -14.02
N THR A 20 -8.11 0.97 -14.85
CA THR A 20 -6.91 1.82 -14.90
C THR A 20 -6.57 2.40 -13.54
N SER A 21 -7.58 2.71 -12.71
CA SER A 21 -7.38 3.15 -11.33
C SER A 21 -6.63 2.12 -10.47
N ILE A 22 -6.91 0.82 -10.62
CA ILE A 22 -6.20 -0.24 -9.88
C ILE A 22 -4.77 -0.38 -10.38
N LYS A 23 -4.53 -0.23 -11.69
CA LYS A 23 -3.16 -0.20 -12.24
C LYS A 23 -2.36 0.98 -11.67
N MET A 24 -2.98 2.16 -11.56
CA MET A 24 -2.38 3.33 -10.91
C MET A 24 -2.12 3.09 -9.42
N VAL A 25 -2.99 2.36 -8.72
CA VAL A 25 -2.77 1.98 -7.32
C VAL A 25 -1.51 1.12 -7.20
N TYR A 26 -1.34 0.08 -8.02
CA TYR A 26 -0.11 -0.72 -8.00
C TYR A 26 1.15 0.12 -8.30
N LEU A 27 1.05 1.06 -9.24
CA LEU A 27 2.16 1.97 -9.57
C LEU A 27 2.53 2.85 -8.36
N LEU A 28 1.54 3.44 -7.69
CA LEU A 28 1.77 4.31 -6.52
C LEU A 28 2.30 3.54 -5.31
N ILE A 29 1.85 2.30 -5.11
CA ILE A 29 2.38 1.38 -4.09
C ILE A 29 3.87 1.12 -4.36
N ALA A 30 4.22 0.77 -5.60
CA ALA A 30 5.61 0.52 -5.98
C ALA A 30 6.48 1.79 -5.86
N LEU A 31 5.93 2.95 -6.24
CA LEU A 31 6.60 4.24 -6.13
C LEU A 31 6.87 4.61 -4.67
N SER A 32 5.88 4.46 -3.78
CA SER A 32 6.05 4.69 -2.34
C SER A 32 7.14 3.80 -1.76
N PHE A 33 7.14 2.51 -2.10
CA PHE A 33 8.19 1.60 -1.64
C PHE A 33 9.58 1.97 -2.14
N LEU A 34 9.69 2.43 -3.38
CA LEU A 34 10.95 2.87 -3.96
C LEU A 34 11.47 4.15 -3.29
N ILE A 35 10.58 5.10 -2.97
CA ILE A 35 10.93 6.29 -2.19
C ILE A 35 11.46 5.88 -0.82
N PHE A 36 10.75 5.00 -0.11
CA PHE A 36 11.16 4.47 1.18
C PHE A 36 12.53 3.78 1.12
N LEU A 37 12.77 2.91 0.14
CA LEU A 37 14.06 2.23 -0.01
C LEU A 37 15.22 3.21 -0.28
N ILE A 38 15.00 4.24 -1.10
CA ILE A 38 16.02 5.26 -1.37
C ILE A 38 16.34 6.04 -0.10
N GLU A 39 15.33 6.40 0.69
CA GLU A 39 15.50 7.11 1.95
C GLU A 39 16.31 6.28 2.95
N GLU A 40 15.93 5.02 3.15
CA GLU A 40 16.66 4.08 4.01
C GLU A 40 18.10 3.88 3.54
N PHE A 41 18.34 3.76 2.23
CA PHE A 41 19.69 3.60 1.69
C PHE A 41 20.56 4.85 1.89
N ILE A 42 19.99 6.04 1.68
CA ILE A 42 20.68 7.32 1.95
C ILE A 42 20.98 7.44 3.44
N TYR A 43 20.07 7.06 4.32
CA TYR A 43 20.26 7.10 5.77
C TYR A 43 21.41 6.19 6.21
N VAL A 44 21.45 4.95 5.71
CA VAL A 44 22.53 3.99 5.97
C VAL A 44 23.89 4.49 5.46
N LEU A 45 23.93 5.14 4.29
CA LEU A 45 25.18 5.65 3.70
C LEU A 45 25.70 6.92 4.35
N SER A 46 24.82 7.78 4.85
CA SER A 46 25.16 9.11 5.37
C SER A 46 25.43 9.16 6.87
N SER A 47 25.04 8.12 7.62
CA SER A 47 25.23 8.08 9.08
C SER A 47 26.07 6.87 9.52
N GLU A 48 27.11 7.10 10.32
CA GLU A 48 27.90 6.03 10.95
C GLU A 48 27.05 5.15 11.88
N THR A 49 25.93 5.68 12.36
CA THR A 49 24.94 4.97 13.19
C THR A 49 23.91 4.17 12.37
N GLY A 50 23.69 4.49 11.09
CA GLY A 50 22.61 3.90 10.28
C GLY A 50 22.82 2.42 9.95
N ILE A 51 24.08 1.98 9.85
CA ILE A 51 24.43 0.55 9.68
C ILE A 51 24.18 -0.25 10.98
N LEU A 52 24.22 0.42 12.13
CA LEU A 52 24.03 -0.20 13.44
C LEU A 52 22.60 -0.04 13.97
N ASP A 53 21.73 0.64 13.23
CA ASP A 53 20.34 0.86 13.65
C ASP A 53 19.48 -0.39 13.34
N PRO A 54 19.05 -1.15 14.36
CA PRO A 54 18.20 -2.31 14.17
C PRO A 54 16.82 -1.95 13.60
N PHE A 55 16.37 -0.70 13.76
CA PHE A 55 15.08 -0.25 13.23
C PHE A 55 15.06 -0.34 11.70
N ASN A 56 16.11 0.09 10.99
CA ASN A 56 16.17 -0.01 9.52
C ASN A 56 15.95 -1.45 9.02
N TYR A 57 16.60 -2.42 9.66
CA TYR A 57 16.50 -3.84 9.28
C TYR A 57 15.15 -4.46 9.60
N ILE A 58 14.39 -3.90 10.54
CA ILE A 58 13.06 -4.36 10.93
C ILE A 58 11.98 -3.66 10.08
N PHE A 59 12.16 -2.38 9.79
CA PHE A 59 11.20 -1.59 9.04
C PHE A 59 11.07 -2.07 7.59
N ILE A 60 12.17 -2.35 6.89
CA ILE A 60 12.15 -2.83 5.50
C ILE A 60 11.28 -4.10 5.32
N PRO A 61 11.47 -5.20 6.08
CA PRO A 61 10.64 -6.40 5.92
C PRO A 61 9.19 -6.18 6.38
N ILE A 62 8.93 -5.37 7.41
CA ILE A 62 7.57 -5.03 7.82
C ILE A 62 6.84 -4.28 6.69
N TRP A 63 7.49 -3.27 6.12
CA TRP A 63 6.93 -2.48 5.03
C TRP A 63 6.67 -3.33 3.80
N GLY A 64 7.64 -4.16 3.40
CA GLY A 64 7.48 -5.13 2.33
C GLY A 64 6.34 -6.12 2.57
N ALA A 65 6.19 -6.62 3.81
CA ALA A 65 5.10 -7.53 4.17
C ALA A 65 3.72 -6.87 4.06
N ILE A 66 3.59 -5.62 4.53
CA ILE A 66 2.36 -4.84 4.38
C ILE A 66 2.03 -4.71 2.89
N LEU A 67 2.96 -4.23 2.06
CA LEU A 67 2.74 -4.02 0.63
C LEU A 67 2.37 -5.31 -0.11
N LEU A 68 3.02 -6.43 0.21
CA LEU A 68 2.67 -7.75 -0.34
C LEU A 68 1.28 -8.19 0.09
N TRP A 69 0.90 -7.96 1.36
CA TRP A 69 -0.42 -8.28 1.86
C TRP A 69 -1.50 -7.46 1.14
N VAL A 70 -1.34 -6.13 1.05
CA VAL A 70 -2.32 -5.26 0.38
C VAL A 70 -2.39 -5.58 -1.12
N SER A 71 -1.25 -5.81 -1.76
CA SER A 71 -1.20 -6.24 -3.18
C SER A 71 -1.90 -7.58 -3.39
N GLY A 72 -1.77 -8.50 -2.43
CA GLY A 72 -2.48 -9.78 -2.42
C GLY A 72 -4.00 -9.61 -2.31
N MET A 73 -4.47 -8.71 -1.44
CA MET A 73 -5.90 -8.38 -1.32
C MET A 73 -6.44 -7.77 -2.61
N ILE A 74 -5.71 -6.81 -3.21
CA ILE A 74 -6.08 -6.19 -4.48
C ILE A 74 -6.13 -7.24 -5.59
N ARG A 75 -5.10 -8.11 -5.69
CA ARG A 75 -5.05 -9.16 -6.70
C ARG A 75 -6.18 -10.18 -6.57
N LYS A 76 -6.50 -10.58 -5.34
CA LYS A 76 -7.58 -11.54 -5.04
C LYS A 76 -8.97 -10.90 -5.05
N ARG A 77 -9.06 -9.58 -5.21
CA ARG A 77 -10.31 -8.78 -5.21
C ARG A 77 -11.17 -9.02 -3.97
N THR A 78 -10.55 -9.36 -2.83
CA THR A 78 -11.28 -9.81 -1.64
C THR A 78 -11.98 -8.66 -0.96
N GLU A 79 -11.24 -7.61 -0.61
CA GLU A 79 -11.73 -6.45 0.13
C GLU A 79 -11.02 -5.21 -0.38
N ASN A 80 -11.70 -4.06 -0.31
CA ASN A 80 -11.13 -2.78 -0.69
C ASN A 80 -10.22 -2.25 0.44
N PRO A 81 -8.89 -2.20 0.28
CA PRO A 81 -7.96 -1.82 1.35
C PRO A 81 -7.85 -0.30 1.54
N LYS A 82 -8.86 0.48 1.12
CA LYS A 82 -8.84 1.95 1.21
C LYS A 82 -8.50 2.44 2.62
N SER A 83 -9.11 1.88 3.66
CA SER A 83 -8.86 2.28 5.04
C SER A 83 -7.42 2.01 5.49
N THR A 84 -6.81 0.92 5.02
CA THR A 84 -5.40 0.60 5.29
C THR A 84 -4.49 1.71 4.76
N PHE A 85 -4.73 2.19 3.54
CA PHE A 85 -3.94 3.28 2.95
C PHE A 85 -4.16 4.62 3.66
N LEU A 86 -5.36 4.90 4.16
CA LEU A 86 -5.61 6.08 4.98
C LEU A 86 -4.82 6.03 6.30
N ILE A 87 -4.83 4.87 6.98
CA ILE A 87 -4.08 4.67 8.22
C ILE A 87 -2.57 4.85 7.96
N LEU A 88 -2.05 4.23 6.90
CA LEU A 88 -0.64 4.38 6.52
C LEU A 88 -0.26 5.84 6.24
N ALA A 89 -1.10 6.58 5.52
CA ALA A 89 -0.86 8.01 5.27
C ALA A 89 -0.76 8.82 6.57
N ILE A 90 -1.65 8.57 7.53
CA ILE A 90 -1.64 9.26 8.83
C ILE A 90 -0.40 8.87 9.65
N VAL A 91 -0.06 7.58 9.69
CA VAL A 91 1.10 7.07 10.44
C VAL A 91 2.39 7.67 9.89
N VAL A 92 2.61 7.61 8.57
CA VAL A 92 3.83 8.15 7.95
C VAL A 92 3.93 9.67 8.09
N ALA A 93 2.82 10.39 7.92
CA ALA A 93 2.80 11.84 8.16
C ALA A 93 3.09 12.18 9.63
N GLY A 94 2.55 11.42 10.59
CA GLY A 94 2.81 11.59 12.02
C GLY A 94 4.26 11.32 12.39
N MET A 95 4.84 10.23 11.86
CA MET A 95 6.25 9.92 12.03
C MET A 95 7.15 11.03 11.48
N SER A 96 6.81 11.58 10.30
CA SER A 96 7.56 12.69 9.68
C SER A 96 7.56 13.99 10.50
N ILE A 97 6.58 14.18 11.39
CA ILE A 97 6.49 15.36 12.28
C ILE A 97 7.26 15.13 13.59
N LEU A 98 7.26 13.89 14.09
CA LEU A 98 7.82 13.54 15.39
C LEU A 98 9.33 13.30 15.36
N THR A 99 9.92 12.92 14.22
CA THR A 99 11.38 12.81 14.08
C THR A 99 12.00 14.18 13.78
N PRO A 100 12.95 14.66 14.60
CA PRO A 100 13.60 15.94 14.36
C PRO A 100 14.51 15.85 13.13
N LEU A 101 14.04 16.40 12.00
CA LEU A 101 14.68 17.13 10.87
C LEU A 101 16.16 16.93 10.47
N GLY A 102 16.93 16.01 11.05
CA GLY A 102 18.35 15.79 10.77
C GLY A 102 18.70 14.43 10.16
N ALA A 103 17.83 13.42 10.29
CA ALA A 103 18.10 12.04 9.85
C ALA A 103 17.14 11.52 8.78
N TYR A 104 15.87 11.95 8.81
CA TYR A 104 14.85 11.63 7.82
C TYR A 104 14.51 12.90 7.05
N SER A 105 14.48 12.82 5.72
CA SER A 105 14.12 13.99 4.91
C SER A 105 12.61 14.19 5.06
N LEU A 106 12.20 15.31 5.66
CA LEU A 106 10.78 15.66 5.79
C LEU A 106 10.03 15.58 4.43
N TYR A 107 10.77 15.80 3.33
CA TYR A 107 10.27 15.74 1.96
C TYR A 107 9.93 14.32 1.49
N THR A 108 10.67 13.30 1.94
CA THR A 108 10.49 11.91 1.53
C THR A 108 9.35 11.25 2.31
N GLY A 109 9.25 11.50 3.62
CA GLY A 109 8.11 11.05 4.44
C GLY A 109 6.77 11.69 4.04
N ILE A 110 6.75 13.00 3.76
CA ILE A 110 5.54 13.66 3.21
C ILE A 110 5.22 13.12 1.80
N GLY A 111 6.25 12.86 0.99
CA GLY A 111 6.09 12.26 -0.34
C GLY A 111 5.42 10.88 -0.28
N GLU A 112 5.86 10.02 0.64
CA GLU A 112 5.26 8.70 0.82
C GLU A 112 3.82 8.79 1.36
N ALA A 113 3.58 9.63 2.37
CA ALA A 113 2.23 9.86 2.89
C ALA A 113 1.27 10.37 1.79
N SER A 114 1.75 11.23 0.89
CA SER A 114 0.96 11.72 -0.24
C SER A 114 0.62 10.61 -1.25
N CYS A 115 1.53 9.64 -1.47
CA CYS A 115 1.27 8.47 -2.31
C CYS A 115 0.15 7.60 -1.71
N PHE A 116 0.19 7.32 -0.41
CA PHE A 116 -0.87 6.55 0.26
C PHE A 116 -2.21 7.28 0.23
N LEU A 117 -2.20 8.60 0.42
CA LEU A 117 -3.41 9.40 0.33
C LEU A 117 -3.99 9.39 -1.10
N ALA A 118 -3.15 9.47 -2.13
CA ALA A 118 -3.57 9.34 -3.53
C ALA A 118 -4.17 7.95 -3.81
N VAL A 119 -3.57 6.88 -3.28
CA VAL A 119 -4.12 5.51 -3.38
C VAL A 119 -5.49 5.43 -2.70
N TYR A 120 -5.64 5.99 -1.50
CA TYR A 120 -6.93 6.06 -0.80
C TYR A 120 -8.00 6.73 -1.65
N TYR A 121 -7.71 7.91 -2.22
CA TYR A 121 -8.64 8.61 -3.10
C TYR A 121 -8.98 7.82 -4.37
N LEU A 122 -8.01 7.13 -4.97
CA LEU A 122 -8.25 6.29 -6.14
C LEU A 122 -9.15 5.10 -5.80
N LEU A 123 -8.93 4.44 -4.67
CA LEU A 123 -9.70 3.29 -4.22
C LEU A 123 -11.12 3.65 -3.73
N ASN A 124 -11.36 4.91 -3.38
CA ASN A 124 -12.69 5.40 -3.03
C ASN A 124 -13.54 5.80 -4.25
N LYS A 125 -13.01 5.70 -5.48
CA LYS A 125 -13.79 5.91 -6.71
C LYS A 125 -14.73 4.73 -6.95
N ARG A 126 -15.91 5.02 -7.53
CA ARG A 126 -16.95 4.00 -7.83
C ARG A 126 -16.46 2.82 -8.67
N ALA A 127 -15.54 3.04 -9.61
CA ALA A 127 -15.02 1.99 -10.49
C ALA A 127 -14.19 0.92 -9.74
N PRO A 128 -13.15 1.28 -8.97
CA PRO A 128 -12.43 0.31 -8.14
C PRO A 128 -13.30 -0.29 -7.04
N GLU A 129 -14.22 0.46 -6.43
CA GLU A 129 -15.13 -0.10 -5.40
C GLU A 129 -15.98 -1.27 -5.92
N ARG A 130 -16.50 -1.16 -7.15
CA ARG A 130 -17.26 -2.23 -7.82
C ARG A 130 -16.41 -3.42 -8.27
N TRP A 131 -15.09 -3.29 -8.23
CA TRP A 131 -14.15 -4.34 -8.65
C TRP A 131 -13.77 -5.29 -7.51
N PHE A 132 -13.95 -4.84 -6.26
CA PHE A 132 -13.81 -5.70 -5.08
C PHE A 132 -15.12 -6.44 -4.81
N LYS A 133 -15.03 -7.58 -4.11
CA LYS A 133 -16.24 -8.22 -3.59
C LYS A 133 -16.96 -7.26 -2.64
N PRO A 134 -18.31 -7.22 -2.68
CA PRO A 134 -19.06 -6.49 -1.66
C PRO A 134 -18.71 -7.08 -0.29
N ALA A 135 -18.34 -6.20 0.64
CA ALA A 135 -18.12 -6.56 2.05
C ALA A 135 -19.45 -6.89 2.73
#